data_AF-A0A425APG6-F1
#
_entry.id   AF-A0A425APG6-F1
#
_cell.length_a   1.000
_cell.length_b   1.000
_cell.length_c   1.000
_cell.angle_alpha   90.00
_cell.angle_beta   90.00
_cell.angle_gamma   90.00
#
_symmetry.space_group_name_H-M   'P 1'
#
loop_
_entity.id
_entity.type
_entity.pdbx_description
1 polymer ?
#
loop_
_entity_poly.entity_id
_entity_poly.type
_entity_poly.pdbx_seq_one_letter_code
_entity_poly.pdbx_strand_id
1 'polypeptide(L)'
;MMGDSVIYYVEQADEPVNRAGERARKTFKYFWRELFWERRRIIPALDFAMVKAPFFQDGEICEHMWIDDIYFDGLYIYGVLNNKPGELTNIEQGESICVPVDDISDWMFVCNGIPYGGFTIQAMRGQMTEEERTEHDAAWGIDFGDPGQVLLVYEEKEHPENLEEHPMCRNCIDDFRQQLSQNPDFLHEQDEDGYTPLHHEAIAGNALMVQAMLEYGANPASKTSEGYTALDFARLTGWQNVADLLEPRH
;
A
#
# COMPACT_ATOMS: atom_id res chain seq x y z
N MET A 1 -7.01 21.41 -8.18
CA MET A 1 -6.28 22.01 -9.31
C MET A 1 -4.81 21.85 -9.01
N MET A 2 -4.30 20.62 -9.13
CA MET A 2 -2.87 20.33 -9.03
C MET A 2 -2.22 20.78 -10.34
N GLY A 3 -1.11 21.50 -10.25
CA GLY A 3 -0.33 21.92 -11.42
C GLY A 3 0.23 20.71 -12.15
N ASP A 4 0.49 20.87 -13.45
CA ASP A 4 1.04 19.84 -14.33
C ASP A 4 2.11 19.01 -13.60
N SER A 5 1.82 17.73 -13.38
CA SER A 5 2.72 16.81 -12.68
C SER A 5 4.03 16.73 -13.47
N VAL A 6 5.13 17.18 -12.85
CA VAL A 6 6.46 17.15 -13.47
C VAL A 6 6.87 15.69 -13.67
N ILE A 7 6.95 15.26 -14.93
CA ILE A 7 7.42 13.93 -15.31
C ILE A 7 8.95 13.91 -15.23
N TYR A 8 9.50 13.19 -14.26
CA TYR A 8 10.94 12.91 -14.17
C TYR A 8 11.24 11.59 -14.90
N TYR A 9 11.99 11.68 -16.00
CA TYR A 9 12.49 10.50 -16.72
C TYR A 9 13.64 9.87 -15.93
N VAL A 10 13.48 8.61 -15.53
CA VAL A 10 14.57 7.80 -14.98
C VAL A 10 15.03 6.83 -16.06
N GLU A 11 16.29 6.91 -16.48
CA GLU A 11 16.87 5.90 -17.36
C GLU A 11 16.84 4.53 -16.66
N GLN A 12 16.45 3.47 -17.39
CA GLN A 12 16.36 2.08 -16.88
C GLN A 12 17.67 1.55 -16.24
N ALA A 13 18.79 2.25 -16.40
CA ALA A 13 20.10 1.87 -15.91
C ALA A 13 20.52 2.51 -14.57
N ASP A 14 19.68 3.32 -13.90
CA ASP A 14 20.08 3.93 -12.62
C ASP A 14 19.90 2.96 -11.43
N GLU A 15 21.03 2.37 -11.00
CA GLU A 15 21.10 1.37 -9.94
C GLU A 15 20.42 1.80 -8.60
N PRO A 16 20.54 3.05 -8.12
CA PRO A 16 19.85 3.53 -6.92
C PRO A 16 18.33 3.54 -7.06
N VAL A 17 17.78 3.96 -8.20
CA VAL A 17 16.33 4.02 -8.41
C VAL A 17 15.75 2.61 -8.55
N ASN A 18 16.45 1.71 -9.23
CA ASN A 18 16.05 0.30 -9.31
C ASN A 18 16.01 -0.36 -7.93
N ARG A 19 17.05 -0.16 -7.10
CA ARG A 19 17.05 -0.63 -5.69
C ARG A 19 15.94 0.00 -4.86
N ALA A 20 15.63 1.28 -5.10
CA ALA A 20 14.55 1.96 -4.43
C ALA A 20 13.18 1.36 -4.79
N GLY A 21 12.96 1.02 -6.05
CA GLY A 21 11.74 0.32 -6.47
C GLY A 21 11.60 -1.08 -5.88
N GLU A 22 12.69 -1.83 -5.75
CA GLU A 22 12.67 -3.12 -5.02
C GLU A 22 12.31 -2.95 -3.53
N ARG A 23 12.82 -1.90 -2.89
CA ARG A 23 12.45 -1.57 -1.51
C ARG A 23 10.97 -1.22 -1.42
N ALA A 24 10.47 -0.39 -2.32
CA ALA A 24 9.06 -0.01 -2.38
C ALA A 24 8.16 -1.24 -2.48
N ARG A 25 8.44 -2.18 -3.40
CA ARG A 25 7.71 -3.45 -3.50
C ARG A 25 7.67 -4.23 -2.19
N LYS A 26 8.83 -4.43 -1.56
CA LYS A 26 8.94 -5.18 -0.28
C LYS A 26 8.20 -4.53 0.89
N THR A 27 7.97 -3.23 0.84
CA THR A 27 7.32 -2.46 1.90
C THR A 27 5.90 -2.02 1.56
N PHE A 28 5.37 -2.39 0.39
CA PHE A 28 4.01 -2.01 -0.05
C PHE A 28 2.93 -2.40 0.96
N LYS A 29 3.13 -3.51 1.67
CA LYS A 29 2.24 -3.95 2.74
C LYS A 29 1.90 -2.84 3.76
N TYR A 30 2.86 -1.94 4.07
CA TYR A 30 2.63 -0.81 4.99
C TYR A 30 1.70 0.23 4.38
N PHE A 31 1.93 0.59 3.12
CA PHE A 31 1.04 1.48 2.37
C PHE A 31 -0.40 0.96 2.35
N TRP A 32 -0.57 -0.33 2.03
CA TRP A 32 -1.90 -0.93 2.03
C TRP A 32 -2.56 -0.95 3.41
N ARG A 33 -1.80 -1.27 4.46
CA ARG A 33 -2.32 -1.25 5.85
C ARG A 33 -2.84 0.13 6.24
N GLU A 34 -2.12 1.19 5.89
CA GLU A 34 -2.56 2.57 6.15
C GLU A 34 -3.83 2.92 5.37
N LEU A 35 -3.89 2.61 4.07
CA LEU A 35 -5.09 2.82 3.25
C LEU A 35 -6.30 2.01 3.74
N PHE A 36 -6.07 0.79 4.20
CA PHE A 36 -7.12 -0.09 4.73
C PHE A 36 -7.79 0.52 5.96
N TRP A 37 -7.01 1.14 6.83
CA TRP A 37 -7.52 1.87 8.00
C TRP A 37 -8.09 3.24 7.64
N GLU A 38 -7.50 3.93 6.65
CA GLU A 38 -8.00 5.22 6.16
C GLU A 38 -9.44 5.12 5.69
N ARG A 39 -9.78 4.06 4.93
CA ARG A 39 -11.15 3.80 4.44
C ARG A 39 -12.19 3.57 5.54
N ARG A 40 -11.76 3.32 6.78
CA ARG A 40 -12.64 3.16 7.95
C ARG A 40 -12.83 4.46 8.73
N ARG A 41 -12.11 5.53 8.38
CA ARG A 41 -12.21 6.82 9.06
C ARG A 41 -13.42 7.62 8.57
N ILE A 42 -14.04 8.35 9.51
CA ILE A 42 -15.09 9.33 9.18
C ILE A 42 -14.48 10.60 8.58
N ILE A 43 -13.33 11.01 9.12
CA ILE A 43 -12.56 12.17 8.65
C ILE A 43 -11.25 11.62 8.07
N PRO A 44 -10.99 11.79 6.76
CA PRO A 44 -9.73 11.39 6.15
C PRO A 44 -8.54 12.00 6.89
N ALA A 45 -7.51 11.20 7.13
CA ALA A 45 -6.24 11.63 7.70
C ALA A 45 -5.13 11.73 6.65
N LEU A 46 -5.29 11.05 5.52
CA LEU A 46 -4.33 11.13 4.42
C LEU A 46 -4.66 12.32 3.53
N ASP A 47 -3.63 13.10 3.20
CA ASP A 47 -3.71 14.18 2.22
C ASP A 47 -3.86 13.59 0.81
N PHE A 48 -3.13 12.50 0.53
CA PHE A 48 -3.32 11.61 -0.62
C PHE A 48 -2.58 10.28 -0.42
N ALA A 49 -2.86 9.30 -1.28
CA ALA A 49 -2.16 8.03 -1.36
C ALA A 49 -2.16 7.50 -2.80
N MET A 50 -1.00 7.14 -3.32
CA MET A 50 -0.80 6.78 -4.72
C MET A 50 0.27 5.70 -4.91
N VAL A 51 0.13 4.91 -5.96
CA VAL A 51 1.07 3.85 -6.38
C VAL A 51 1.64 4.19 -7.74
N LYS A 52 2.91 3.90 -7.98
CA LYS A 52 3.53 4.08 -9.29
C LYS A 52 3.82 2.73 -9.95
N ALA A 53 3.35 2.51 -11.17
CA ALA A 53 3.60 1.29 -11.93
C ALA A 53 4.07 1.58 -13.37
N PRO A 54 4.80 0.65 -14.01
CA PRO A 54 5.18 0.76 -15.42
C PRO A 54 4.01 0.38 -16.34
N PHE A 55 3.87 1.12 -17.42
CA PHE A 55 2.92 0.85 -18.50
C PHE A 55 3.67 0.81 -19.84
N PHE A 56 3.27 -0.12 -20.70
CA PHE A 56 4.02 -0.46 -21.91
C PHE A 56 3.18 -0.28 -23.18
N GLN A 57 3.83 0.15 -24.25
CA GLN A 57 3.28 0.15 -25.61
C GLN A 57 4.33 -0.38 -26.60
N ASP A 58 3.91 -1.31 -27.46
CA ASP A 58 4.68 -1.87 -28.57
C ASP A 58 6.05 -2.49 -28.19
N GLY A 59 6.32 -2.69 -26.89
CA GLY A 59 7.57 -3.24 -26.37
C GLY A 59 8.76 -2.26 -26.36
N GLU A 60 8.56 -1.02 -26.82
CA GLU A 60 9.59 0.01 -26.92
C GLU A 60 9.35 1.15 -25.92
N ILE A 61 8.09 1.50 -25.66
CA ILE A 61 7.72 2.59 -24.75
C ILE A 61 7.41 2.00 -23.39
N CYS A 62 8.01 2.57 -22.35
CA CYS A 62 7.75 2.26 -20.95
C CYS A 62 7.68 3.55 -20.15
N GLU A 63 6.52 3.85 -19.59
CA GLU A 63 6.34 5.00 -18.69
C GLU A 63 5.91 4.53 -17.30
N HIS A 64 6.54 5.12 -16.27
CA HIS A 64 6.14 4.90 -14.89
C HIS A 64 5.18 5.99 -14.46
N MET A 65 3.93 5.62 -14.18
CA MET A 65 2.85 6.58 -13.91
C MET A 65 2.18 6.31 -12.57
N TRP A 66 1.68 7.39 -11.96
CA TRP A 66 0.97 7.35 -10.68
C TRP A 66 -0.49 6.95 -10.87
N ILE A 67 -0.97 6.18 -9.91
CA ILE A 67 -2.30 5.62 -9.81
C ILE A 67 -2.86 6.05 -8.46
N ASP A 68 -4.09 6.57 -8.47
CA ASP A 68 -4.85 6.99 -7.29
C ASP A 68 -6.06 6.04 -7.07
N ASP A 69 -6.90 6.32 -6.06
CA ASP A 69 -8.10 5.53 -5.72
C ASP A 69 -7.82 4.03 -5.53
N ILE A 70 -6.69 3.75 -4.88
CA ILE A 70 -6.07 2.42 -4.80
C ILE A 70 -6.89 1.43 -3.98
N TYR A 71 -7.29 0.32 -4.61
CA TYR A 71 -7.75 -0.92 -3.96
C TYR A 71 -6.74 -2.06 -4.23
N PHE A 72 -6.63 -3.00 -3.29
CA PHE A 72 -5.72 -4.14 -3.39
C PHE A 72 -6.41 -5.38 -2.84
N ASP A 73 -6.41 -6.46 -3.63
CA ASP A 73 -7.05 -7.74 -3.28
C ASP A 73 -6.07 -8.77 -2.72
N GLY A 74 -4.79 -8.41 -2.56
CA GLY A 74 -3.73 -9.34 -2.16
C GLY A 74 -2.79 -9.76 -3.30
N LEU A 75 -3.19 -9.55 -4.57
CA LEU A 75 -2.42 -9.89 -5.76
C LEU A 75 -2.33 -8.72 -6.76
N TYR A 76 -3.44 -8.02 -6.95
CA TYR A 76 -3.61 -6.96 -7.94
C TYR A 76 -4.02 -5.65 -7.28
N ILE A 77 -3.45 -4.57 -7.81
CA ILE A 77 -3.78 -3.20 -7.47
C ILE A 77 -4.72 -2.67 -8.54
N TYR A 78 -5.86 -2.15 -8.10
CA TYR A 78 -6.84 -1.47 -8.90
C TYR A 78 -6.87 0.00 -8.53
N GLY A 79 -7.11 0.87 -9.49
CA GLY A 79 -7.16 2.31 -9.23
C GLY A 79 -7.41 3.09 -10.50
N VAL A 80 -7.11 4.38 -10.44
CA VAL A 80 -7.33 5.32 -11.54
C VAL A 80 -6.01 5.98 -11.91
N LEU A 81 -5.67 6.00 -13.20
CA LEU A 81 -4.44 6.64 -13.67
C LEU A 81 -4.49 8.15 -13.38
N ASN A 82 -3.56 8.64 -12.55
CA ASN A 82 -3.56 10.02 -12.06
C ASN A 82 -2.91 10.99 -13.04
N ASN A 83 -1.88 10.56 -13.78
CA ASN A 83 -1.13 11.44 -14.67
C ASN A 83 -1.44 11.18 -16.15
N LYS A 84 -1.29 12.25 -16.95
CA LYS A 84 -1.37 12.13 -18.41
C LYS A 84 -0.11 11.46 -18.95
N PRO A 85 -0.23 10.43 -19.82
CA PRO A 85 0.93 9.83 -20.44
C PRO A 85 1.65 10.81 -21.37
N GLY A 86 2.97 10.64 -21.49
CA GLY A 86 3.82 11.47 -22.34
C GLY A 86 3.81 11.02 -23.80
N GLU A 87 4.19 9.76 -24.01
CA GLU A 87 4.33 9.08 -25.30
C GLU A 87 3.31 7.95 -25.50
N LEU A 88 2.86 7.30 -24.42
CA LEU A 88 1.83 6.26 -24.52
C LEU A 88 0.54 6.83 -25.11
N THR A 89 -0.04 6.06 -26.03
CA THR A 89 -1.28 6.41 -26.75
C THR A 89 -2.40 5.39 -26.55
N ASN A 90 -2.10 4.29 -25.85
CA ASN A 90 -2.99 3.17 -25.58
C ASN A 90 -3.66 3.22 -24.20
N ILE A 91 -3.38 4.25 -23.40
CA ILE A 91 -3.95 4.49 -22.09
C ILE A 91 -4.17 5.99 -21.89
N GLU A 92 -5.15 6.39 -21.09
CA GLU A 92 -5.43 7.81 -20.81
C GLU A 92 -5.56 8.13 -19.31
N GLN A 93 -5.32 9.40 -18.95
CA GLN A 93 -5.54 9.89 -17.59
C GLN A 93 -7.01 9.68 -17.19
N GLY A 94 -7.25 9.21 -15.97
CA GLY A 94 -8.59 8.89 -15.48
C GLY A 94 -9.09 7.49 -15.84
N GLU A 95 -8.32 6.71 -16.61
CA GLU A 95 -8.65 5.33 -16.93
C GLU A 95 -8.52 4.42 -15.70
N SER A 96 -9.43 3.46 -15.56
CA SER A 96 -9.34 2.42 -14.53
C SER A 96 -8.23 1.44 -14.90
N ILE A 97 -7.30 1.22 -13.98
CA ILE A 97 -6.18 0.31 -14.17
C ILE A 97 -6.30 -0.93 -13.28
N CYS A 98 -5.63 -2.00 -13.68
CA CYS A 98 -5.34 -3.15 -12.86
C CYS A 98 -3.90 -3.60 -13.16
N VAL A 99 -3.05 -3.64 -12.14
CA VAL A 99 -1.64 -4.04 -12.25
C VAL A 99 -1.28 -5.06 -11.16
N PRO A 100 -0.44 -6.06 -11.45
CA PRO A 100 0.11 -6.94 -10.42
C PRO A 100 0.87 -6.13 -9.35
N VAL A 101 0.76 -6.52 -8.08
CA VAL A 101 1.51 -5.86 -6.99
C VAL A 101 3.03 -5.95 -7.18
N ASP A 102 3.50 -7.03 -7.82
CA ASP A 102 4.92 -7.24 -8.12
C ASP A 102 5.46 -6.26 -9.17
N ASP A 103 4.60 -5.61 -9.94
CA ASP A 103 5.00 -4.68 -10.99
C ASP A 103 5.17 -3.24 -10.48
N ILE A 104 4.73 -2.92 -9.25
CA ILE A 104 4.86 -1.55 -8.77
C ILE A 104 6.33 -1.14 -8.69
N SER A 105 6.56 0.13 -8.97
CA SER A 105 7.89 0.76 -8.96
C SER A 105 8.07 1.73 -7.80
N ASP A 106 6.98 2.22 -7.22
CA ASP A 106 7.00 3.04 -6.01
C ASP A 106 5.58 3.10 -5.39
N TRP A 107 5.49 3.63 -4.18
CA TRP A 107 4.22 4.03 -3.55
C TRP A 107 4.48 5.20 -2.62
N MET A 108 3.47 6.05 -2.40
CA MET A 108 3.58 7.18 -1.49
C MET A 108 2.23 7.55 -0.91
N PHE A 109 2.19 7.85 0.39
CA PHE A 109 1.09 8.59 0.98
C PHE A 109 1.63 9.78 1.77
N VAL A 110 0.81 10.80 1.94
CA VAL A 110 1.12 11.95 2.78
C VAL A 110 0.07 12.03 3.88
N CYS A 111 0.54 12.22 5.10
CA CYS A 111 -0.32 12.41 6.26
C CYS A 111 0.21 13.58 7.08
N ASN A 112 -0.66 14.58 7.33
CA ASN A 112 -0.29 15.82 8.03
C ASN A 112 0.90 16.52 7.36
N GLY A 113 0.97 16.51 6.03
CA GLY A 113 2.07 17.09 5.25
C GLY A 113 3.40 16.32 5.30
N ILE A 114 3.46 15.16 5.98
CA ILE A 114 4.66 14.31 6.05
C ILE A 114 4.53 13.18 5.02
N PRO A 115 5.49 13.01 4.09
CA PRO A 115 5.48 11.92 3.13
C PRO A 115 6.04 10.61 3.71
N TYR A 116 5.39 9.52 3.34
CA TYR A 116 5.77 8.14 3.63
C TYR A 116 5.90 7.38 2.31
N GLY A 117 6.89 6.50 2.19
CA GLY A 117 7.29 5.92 0.91
C GLY A 117 8.01 6.92 0.02
N GLY A 118 7.68 6.94 -1.27
CA GLY A 118 8.36 7.77 -2.27
C GLY A 118 9.82 7.37 -2.45
N PHE A 119 10.11 6.07 -2.49
CA PHE A 119 11.48 5.54 -2.47
C PHE A 119 12.28 6.02 -3.68
N THR A 120 11.66 5.98 -4.86
CA THR A 120 12.31 6.42 -6.10
C THR A 120 12.47 7.94 -6.12
N ILE A 121 11.52 8.68 -5.52
CA ILE A 121 11.64 10.13 -5.33
C ILE A 121 12.86 10.44 -4.45
N GLN A 122 13.01 9.74 -3.32
CA GLN A 122 14.14 9.96 -2.42
C GLN A 122 15.47 9.51 -3.01
N ALA A 123 15.50 8.44 -3.81
CA ALA A 123 16.69 8.02 -4.54
C ALA A 123 17.14 9.06 -5.57
N MET A 124 16.20 9.70 -6.28
CA MET A 124 16.50 10.82 -7.17
C MET A 124 16.97 12.05 -6.38
N ARG A 125 16.25 12.43 -5.32
CA ARG A 125 16.64 13.55 -4.43
C ARG A 125 18.00 13.36 -3.78
N GLY A 126 18.44 12.12 -3.55
CA GLY A 126 19.77 11.79 -3.04
C GLY A 126 20.92 12.18 -3.98
N GLN A 127 20.63 12.43 -5.26
CA GLN A 127 21.60 12.87 -6.26
C GLN A 127 21.53 14.38 -6.52
N MET A 128 20.49 15.05 -6.01
CA MET A 128 20.24 16.47 -6.18
C MET A 128 21.00 17.31 -5.15
N THR A 129 21.38 18.53 -5.56
CA THR A 129 21.82 19.59 -4.65
C THR A 129 20.69 20.03 -3.71
N GLU A 130 21.02 20.83 -2.69
CA GLU A 130 20.01 21.37 -1.77
C GLU A 130 19.04 22.34 -2.47
N GLU A 131 19.53 23.12 -3.45
CA GLU A 131 18.72 24.04 -4.24
C GLU A 131 17.73 23.27 -5.13
N GLU A 132 18.20 22.26 -5.87
CA GLU A 132 17.34 21.39 -6.69
C GLU A 132 16.30 20.65 -5.85
N ARG A 133 16.66 20.18 -4.65
CA ARG A 133 15.69 19.58 -3.72
C ARG A 133 14.64 20.58 -3.27
N THR A 134 15.03 21.82 -2.99
CA THR A 134 14.08 22.88 -2.60
C THR A 134 13.08 23.18 -3.71
N GLU A 135 13.56 23.27 -4.96
CA GLU A 135 12.70 23.48 -6.13
C GLU A 135 11.78 22.28 -6.40
N HIS A 136 12.31 21.06 -6.29
CA HIS A 136 11.55 19.82 -6.40
C HIS A 136 10.40 19.78 -5.37
N ASP A 137 10.72 20.00 -4.10
CA ASP A 137 9.76 19.96 -2.99
C ASP A 137 8.68 21.04 -3.15
N ALA A 138 9.06 22.24 -3.62
CA ALA A 138 8.12 23.31 -3.94
C ALA A 138 7.17 22.97 -5.11
N ALA A 139 7.65 22.24 -6.12
CA ALA A 139 6.81 21.79 -7.24
C ALA A 139 5.75 20.78 -6.81
N TRP A 140 6.07 19.93 -5.82
CA TRP A 140 5.12 18.99 -5.23
C TRP A 140 4.26 19.62 -4.12
N GLY A 141 4.70 20.72 -3.52
CA GLY A 141 4.09 21.30 -2.33
C GLY A 141 4.28 20.42 -1.08
N ILE A 142 5.33 19.60 -1.04
CA ILE A 142 5.61 18.62 0.01
C ILE A 142 7.06 18.79 0.44
N ASP A 143 7.31 18.90 1.75
CA ASP A 143 8.65 18.78 2.31
C ASP A 143 9.01 17.29 2.43
N PHE A 144 9.88 16.80 1.56
CA PHE A 144 10.32 15.41 1.56
C PHE A 144 11.43 15.14 2.58
N GLY A 145 11.90 16.16 3.31
CA GLY A 145 12.92 16.01 4.35
C GLY A 145 14.24 15.46 3.82
N ASP A 146 14.93 14.67 4.65
CA ASP A 146 16.21 14.05 4.33
C ASP A 146 16.06 12.90 3.31
N PRO A 147 16.68 12.97 2.11
CA PRO A 147 16.60 11.92 1.10
C PRO A 147 17.20 10.57 1.54
N GLY A 148 18.00 10.55 2.62
CA GLY A 148 18.47 9.30 3.24
C GLY A 148 17.43 8.60 4.11
N GLN A 149 16.28 9.24 4.39
CA GLN A 149 15.24 8.73 5.28
C GLN A 149 13.93 8.53 4.53
N VAL A 150 13.43 7.29 4.55
CA VAL A 150 12.10 6.93 4.02
C VAL A 150 11.29 6.37 5.17
N LEU A 151 10.19 7.03 5.51
CA LEU A 151 9.24 6.56 6.53
C LEU A 151 8.24 5.58 5.89
N LEU A 152 7.81 4.57 6.64
CA LEU A 152 6.91 3.53 6.16
C LEU A 152 5.51 3.63 6.76
N VAL A 153 5.43 4.03 8.03
CA VAL A 153 4.19 4.04 8.83
C VAL A 153 4.03 5.34 9.60
N TYR A 154 2.78 5.73 9.88
CA TYR A 154 2.48 6.96 10.62
C TYR A 154 3.23 7.04 11.96
N GLU A 155 3.87 8.17 12.24
CA GLU A 155 4.64 8.42 13.48
C GLU A 155 5.75 7.37 13.78
N GLU A 156 6.35 6.76 12.75
CA GLU A 156 7.38 5.71 12.91
C GLU A 156 8.52 6.08 13.86
N LYS A 157 8.95 7.35 13.88
CA LYS A 157 10.09 7.80 14.70
C LYS A 157 9.75 7.83 16.19
N GLU A 158 8.55 8.27 16.52
CA GLU A 158 8.04 8.40 17.89
C GLU A 158 7.48 7.05 18.39
N HIS A 159 6.92 6.26 17.48
CA HIS A 159 6.18 5.03 17.74
C HIS A 159 6.66 3.89 16.82
N PRO A 160 7.88 3.35 17.01
CA PRO A 160 8.42 2.28 16.17
C PRO A 160 7.59 1.00 16.21
N GLU A 161 6.78 0.78 17.26
CA GLU A 161 5.80 -0.30 17.34
C GLU A 161 4.72 -0.24 16.24
N ASN A 162 4.54 0.90 15.57
CA ASN A 162 3.63 1.05 14.44
C ASN A 162 4.07 0.23 13.22
N LEU A 163 5.34 -0.17 13.15
CA LEU A 163 5.83 -1.11 12.13
C LEU A 163 5.24 -2.51 12.36
N GLU A 164 5.07 -2.94 13.60
CA GLU A 164 4.56 -4.27 13.90
C GLU A 164 3.04 -4.33 13.80
N GLU A 165 2.34 -3.36 14.40
CA GLU A 165 0.89 -3.34 14.43
C GLU A 165 0.38 -1.91 14.27
N HIS A 166 -0.69 -1.72 13.50
CA HIS A 166 -1.22 -0.38 13.25
C HIS A 166 -1.88 0.19 14.53
N PRO A 167 -1.70 1.49 14.87
CA PRO A 167 -2.27 2.08 16.08
C PRO A 167 -3.80 1.96 16.16
N MET A 168 -4.52 2.08 15.03
CA MET A 168 -5.98 1.86 15.04
C MET A 168 -6.36 0.41 15.32
N CYS A 169 -5.53 -0.56 14.89
CA CYS A 169 -5.78 -1.96 15.22
C CYS A 169 -5.74 -2.19 16.74
N ARG A 170 -4.76 -1.59 17.43
CA ARG A 170 -4.68 -1.64 18.90
C ARG A 170 -5.84 -0.91 19.57
N ASN A 171 -6.22 0.26 19.06
CA ASN A 171 -7.26 1.08 19.66
C ASN A 171 -8.67 0.51 19.47
N CYS A 172 -8.92 -0.19 18.37
CA CYS A 172 -10.25 -0.70 18.02
C CYS A 172 -10.49 -2.16 18.41
N ILE A 173 -9.50 -2.86 19.00
CA ILE A 173 -9.60 -4.32 19.22
C ILE A 173 -10.71 -4.71 20.20
N ASP A 174 -10.95 -3.93 21.24
CA ASP A 174 -11.98 -4.24 22.25
C ASP A 174 -13.39 -4.04 21.66
N ASP A 175 -13.60 -2.94 20.94
CA ASP A 175 -14.86 -2.68 20.22
C ASP A 175 -15.11 -3.75 19.15
N PHE A 176 -14.06 -4.16 18.44
CA PHE A 176 -14.16 -5.23 17.44
C PHE A 176 -14.54 -6.57 18.06
N ARG A 177 -13.93 -6.96 19.20
CA ARG A 177 -14.34 -8.15 19.95
C ARG A 177 -15.79 -8.07 20.43
N GLN A 178 -16.24 -6.89 20.86
CA GLN A 178 -17.64 -6.68 21.23
C GLN A 178 -18.55 -6.91 20.03
N GLN A 179 -18.21 -6.38 18.84
CA GLN A 179 -18.97 -6.60 17.61
C GLN A 179 -19.04 -8.08 17.24
N LEU A 180 -17.92 -8.81 17.27
CA LEU A 180 -17.90 -10.25 17.00
C LEU A 180 -18.76 -11.05 17.99
N SER A 181 -18.81 -10.65 19.26
CA SER A 181 -19.68 -11.29 20.26
C SER A 181 -21.17 -11.10 19.98
N GLN A 182 -21.55 -10.01 19.31
CA GLN A 182 -22.93 -9.68 18.97
C GLN A 182 -23.34 -10.27 17.62
N ASN A 183 -22.41 -10.37 16.67
CA ASN A 183 -22.65 -10.88 15.33
C ASN A 183 -21.49 -11.77 14.84
N PRO A 184 -21.37 -13.02 15.35
CA PRO A 184 -20.30 -13.93 14.94
C PRO A 184 -20.45 -14.43 13.50
N ASP A 185 -21.66 -14.44 12.94
CA ASP A 185 -21.95 -14.92 11.59
C ASP A 185 -21.18 -14.13 10.52
N PHE A 186 -20.83 -12.86 10.80
CA PHE A 186 -19.97 -12.03 9.96
C PHE A 186 -18.66 -12.73 9.56
N LEU A 187 -18.07 -13.55 10.45
CA LEU A 187 -16.81 -14.26 10.19
C LEU A 187 -16.89 -15.29 9.05
N HIS A 188 -18.11 -15.66 8.64
CA HIS A 188 -18.37 -16.67 7.63
C HIS A 188 -18.90 -16.08 6.31
N GLU A 189 -19.16 -14.77 6.28
CA GLU A 189 -19.56 -14.07 5.06
C GLU A 189 -18.41 -14.08 4.04
N GLN A 190 -18.78 -14.17 2.76
CA GLN A 190 -17.88 -14.06 1.63
C GLN A 190 -18.39 -12.98 0.68
N ASP A 191 -17.49 -12.17 0.16
CA ASP A 191 -17.82 -11.27 -0.95
C ASP A 191 -17.91 -12.03 -2.29
N GLU A 192 -18.12 -11.28 -3.38
CA GLU A 192 -18.33 -11.83 -4.73
C GLU A 192 -17.14 -12.68 -5.22
N ASP A 193 -15.94 -12.41 -4.71
CA ASP A 193 -14.70 -13.12 -5.06
C ASP A 193 -14.32 -14.19 -4.03
N GLY A 194 -15.19 -14.45 -3.05
CA GLY A 194 -15.02 -15.49 -2.05
C GLY A 194 -14.14 -15.10 -0.86
N TYR A 195 -13.76 -13.82 -0.72
CA TYR A 195 -12.96 -13.37 0.41
C TYR A 195 -13.83 -13.28 1.66
N THR A 196 -13.32 -13.87 2.74
CA THR A 196 -13.88 -13.68 4.10
C THR A 196 -13.22 -12.49 4.78
N PRO A 197 -13.80 -11.95 5.87
CA PRO A 197 -13.14 -10.90 6.66
C PRO A 197 -11.73 -11.28 7.11
N LEU A 198 -11.47 -12.56 7.40
CA LEU A 198 -10.15 -13.05 7.78
C LEU A 198 -9.11 -12.89 6.65
N HIS A 199 -9.50 -13.02 5.38
CA HIS A 199 -8.59 -12.76 4.26
C HIS A 199 -8.23 -11.26 4.19
N HIS A 200 -9.24 -10.39 4.28
CA HIS A 200 -9.05 -8.94 4.25
C HIS A 200 -8.13 -8.44 5.37
N GLU A 201 -8.33 -8.91 6.61
CA GLU A 201 -7.46 -8.55 7.74
C GLU A 201 -6.05 -9.16 7.61
N ALA A 202 -5.91 -10.33 6.98
CA ALA A 202 -4.61 -10.95 6.73
C ALA A 202 -3.79 -10.21 5.66
N ILE A 203 -4.43 -9.74 4.58
CA ILE A 203 -3.81 -8.89 3.55
C ILE A 203 -3.36 -7.56 4.16
N ALA A 204 -4.20 -6.96 5.02
CA ALA A 204 -3.90 -5.70 5.69
C ALA A 204 -2.84 -5.83 6.81
N GLY A 205 -2.56 -7.04 7.30
CA GLY A 205 -1.54 -7.25 8.34
C GLY A 205 -2.00 -6.92 9.76
N ASN A 206 -3.31 -6.98 10.03
CA ASN A 206 -3.88 -6.63 11.33
C ASN A 206 -3.88 -7.85 12.26
N ALA A 207 -2.71 -8.16 12.85
CA ALA A 207 -2.49 -9.38 13.62
C ALA A 207 -3.44 -9.51 14.82
N LEU A 208 -3.73 -8.42 15.54
CA LEU A 208 -4.69 -8.46 16.65
C LEU A 208 -6.12 -8.79 16.19
N MET A 209 -6.56 -8.25 15.04
CA MET A 209 -7.88 -8.55 14.48
C MET A 209 -7.95 -10.01 14.04
N VAL A 210 -6.93 -10.48 13.32
CA VAL A 210 -6.81 -11.89 12.90
C VAL A 210 -6.86 -12.83 14.11
N GLN A 211 -6.10 -12.53 15.17
CA GLN A 211 -6.12 -13.32 16.40
C GLN A 211 -7.53 -13.37 17.00
N ALA A 212 -8.21 -12.22 17.13
CA ALA A 212 -9.56 -12.16 17.67
C ALA A 212 -10.57 -12.94 16.79
N MET A 213 -10.49 -12.82 15.47
CA MET A 213 -11.36 -13.59 14.56
C MET A 213 -11.19 -15.10 14.75
N LEU A 214 -9.94 -15.58 14.90
CA LEU A 214 -9.66 -17.00 15.17
C LEU A 214 -10.19 -17.45 16.53
N GLU A 215 -10.04 -16.63 17.57
CA GLU A 215 -10.60 -16.88 18.91
C GLU A 215 -12.12 -17.03 18.88
N TYR A 216 -12.80 -16.33 17.97
CA TYR A 216 -14.25 -16.37 17.78
C TYR A 216 -14.72 -17.40 16.72
N GLY A 217 -13.81 -18.23 16.19
CA GLY A 217 -14.17 -19.37 15.34
C GLY A 217 -14.15 -19.09 13.83
N ALA A 218 -13.48 -18.03 13.37
CA ALA A 218 -13.21 -17.86 11.95
C ALA A 218 -12.45 -19.08 11.40
N ASN A 219 -12.82 -19.54 10.20
CA ASN A 219 -12.18 -20.70 9.57
C ASN A 219 -10.94 -20.27 8.76
N PRO A 220 -9.70 -20.55 9.20
CA PRO A 220 -8.50 -20.18 8.47
C PRO A 220 -8.30 -20.99 7.17
N ALA A 221 -9.03 -22.09 7.00
CA ALA A 221 -8.96 -22.95 5.81
C ALA A 221 -9.97 -22.56 4.71
N SER A 222 -10.79 -21.53 4.94
CA SER A 222 -11.64 -20.97 3.89
C SER A 222 -10.78 -20.47 2.73
N LYS A 223 -11.31 -20.59 1.50
CA LYS A 223 -10.62 -20.20 0.28
C LYS A 223 -11.41 -19.19 -0.51
N THR A 224 -10.70 -18.26 -1.13
CA THR A 224 -11.24 -17.38 -2.18
C THR A 224 -11.60 -18.19 -3.43
N SER A 225 -12.27 -17.56 -4.38
CA SER A 225 -12.57 -18.15 -5.69
C SER A 225 -11.32 -18.58 -6.46
N GLU A 226 -10.18 -17.92 -6.22
CA GLU A 226 -8.87 -18.28 -6.79
C GLU A 226 -8.13 -19.35 -5.99
N GLY A 227 -8.68 -19.80 -4.86
CA GLY A 227 -8.16 -20.91 -4.08
C GLY A 227 -7.14 -20.55 -2.99
N TYR A 228 -6.93 -19.26 -2.71
CA TYR A 228 -6.05 -18.76 -1.66
C TYR A 228 -6.73 -18.76 -0.29
N THR A 229 -5.98 -19.11 0.74
CA THR A 229 -6.36 -18.97 2.14
C THR A 229 -5.84 -17.65 2.73
N ALA A 230 -6.32 -17.27 3.91
CA ALA A 230 -5.78 -16.12 4.65
C ALA A 230 -4.26 -16.27 4.92
N LEU A 231 -3.77 -17.50 5.16
CA LEU A 231 -2.34 -17.77 5.35
C LEU A 231 -1.54 -17.51 4.07
N ASP A 232 -2.10 -17.85 2.91
CA ASP A 232 -1.43 -17.61 1.63
C ASP A 232 -1.23 -16.11 1.40
N PHE A 233 -2.26 -15.30 1.65
CA PHE A 233 -2.13 -13.84 1.55
C PHE A 233 -1.17 -13.24 2.56
N ALA A 234 -1.20 -13.69 3.83
CA ALA A 234 -0.24 -13.23 4.84
C ALA A 234 1.22 -13.50 4.40
N ARG A 235 1.47 -14.65 3.74
CA ARG A 235 2.79 -14.99 3.19
C ARG A 235 3.15 -14.15 1.95
N LEU A 236 2.22 -13.98 1.01
CA LEU A 236 2.41 -13.18 -0.21
C LEU A 236 2.70 -11.71 0.11
N THR A 237 1.96 -11.14 1.06
CA THR A 237 2.15 -9.75 1.52
C THR A 237 3.31 -9.59 2.49
N GLY A 238 3.87 -10.68 3.03
CA GLY A 238 5.01 -10.67 3.93
C GLY A 238 4.68 -10.25 5.37
N TRP A 239 3.46 -10.50 5.84
CA TRP A 239 3.05 -10.33 7.24
C TRP A 239 3.36 -11.57 8.06
N GLN A 240 4.61 -11.72 8.49
CA GLN A 240 5.05 -12.90 9.24
C GLN A 240 4.29 -13.10 10.55
N ASN A 241 4.05 -12.03 11.31
CA ASN A 241 3.26 -12.06 12.53
C ASN A 241 1.83 -12.61 12.33
N VAL A 242 1.21 -12.29 11.19
CA VAL A 242 -0.11 -12.82 10.80
C VAL A 242 0.01 -14.27 10.33
N ALA A 243 1.03 -14.59 9.52
CA ALA A 243 1.26 -15.95 9.05
C ALA A 243 1.45 -16.93 10.22
N ASP A 244 2.22 -16.54 11.24
CA ASP A 244 2.45 -17.33 12.46
C ASP A 244 1.15 -17.63 13.23
N LEU A 245 0.19 -16.70 13.24
CA LEU A 245 -1.12 -16.91 13.87
C LEU A 245 -1.99 -17.89 13.09
N LEU A 246 -1.84 -17.94 11.77
CA LEU A 246 -2.62 -18.75 10.85
C LEU A 246 -2.01 -20.12 10.58
N GLU A 247 -0.78 -20.39 11.02
CA GLU A 247 -0.18 -21.70 10.88
C GLU A 247 -0.99 -22.75 11.67
N PRO A 248 -1.18 -23.96 11.10
CA PRO A 248 -1.85 -25.04 11.81
C PRO A 248 -1.13 -25.35 13.12
N ARG A 249 -1.85 -25.28 14.25
CA ARG A 249 -1.32 -25.75 15.53
C ARG A 249 -1.30 -27.29 15.51
N HIS A 250 -0.10 -27.87 15.60
CA HIS A 250 0.11 -29.31 15.75
C HIS A 250 -0.15 -29.79 17.17
#